data_AF-A0A7K4KH33-F1
#
_entry.id   AF-A0A7K4KH33-F1
#
_cell.length_a   1.000
_cell.length_b   1.000
_cell.length_c   1.000
_cell.angle_alpha   90.00
_cell.angle_beta   90.00
_cell.angle_gamma   90.00
#
_symmetry.space_group_name_H-M   'P 1'
#
loop_
_entity.id
_entity.type
_entity.pdbx_description
1 polymer ?
#
loop_
_entity_poly.entity_id
_entity_poly.type
_entity_poly.pdbx_seq_one_letter_code
_entity_poly.pdbx_strand_id
1 'polypeptide(L)'
;SASRLTSDEIIRMRDELFTKEKERQLALHPRIEKIEVKYVGKSHPGSVFVMNKALSTPYNCAMHLSEWHCKKSVLALVDGEVWDMYRPLTKSCEIQFLTFKDEDPEEVNKAYWRSCAMIMACVLKRAFKDEYSVNLVKSPEVPVISGAFCYDVTLDSRLNDWKPTKDNFHSLTRDANKLIHKDLPFEALHVEAKVACEMFQHNTYKMEMIKQKASQNTEGIVTLHR
;
A
#
# COMPACT_ATOMS: atom_id res chain seq x y z
N SER A 1 -14.63 -3.88 32.99
CA SER A 1 -15.02 -3.99 31.58
C SER A 1 -14.11 -3.08 30.77
N ALA A 2 -13.22 -3.63 29.93
CA ALA A 2 -12.37 -2.79 29.08
C ALA A 2 -13.27 -2.02 28.09
N SER A 3 -13.19 -0.69 28.10
CA SER A 3 -13.92 0.14 27.14
C SER A 3 -13.47 -0.23 25.74
N ARG A 4 -14.42 -0.67 24.91
CA ARG A 4 -14.17 -0.96 23.49
C ARG A 4 -13.75 0.36 22.83
N LEU A 5 -12.51 0.41 22.31
CA LEU A 5 -12.03 1.60 21.59
C LEU A 5 -12.97 1.93 20.43
N THR A 6 -13.24 3.22 20.26
CA THR A 6 -13.96 3.75 19.11
C THR A 6 -13.15 3.57 17.82
N SER A 7 -13.83 3.66 16.67
CA SER A 7 -13.16 3.56 15.36
C SER A 7 -12.06 4.62 15.18
N ASP A 8 -12.28 5.84 15.68
CA ASP A 8 -11.34 6.95 15.56
C ASP A 8 -10.12 6.78 16.47
N GLU A 9 -10.31 6.31 17.71
CA GLU A 9 -9.20 5.98 18.61
C GLU A 9 -8.31 4.87 18.02
N ILE A 10 -8.92 3.87 17.41
CA ILE A 10 -8.24 2.80 16.68
C ILE A 10 -7.40 3.36 15.52
N ILE A 11 -7.96 4.28 14.73
CA ILE A 11 -7.28 4.87 13.59
C ILE A 11 -6.09 5.70 14.08
N ARG A 12 -6.29 6.53 15.11
CA ARG A 12 -5.24 7.36 15.71
C ARG A 12 -4.11 6.52 16.27
N MET A 13 -4.42 5.47 17.04
CA MET A 13 -3.41 4.54 17.58
C MET A 13 -2.59 3.90 16.46
N ARG A 14 -3.23 3.44 15.38
CA ARG A 14 -2.52 2.85 14.23
C ARG A 14 -1.61 3.84 13.53
N ASP A 15 -2.07 5.08 13.36
CA ASP A 15 -1.31 6.13 12.70
C ASP A 15 -0.08 6.56 13.51
N GLU A 16 -0.24 6.66 14.84
CA GLU A 16 0.85 6.92 15.79
C GLU A 16 1.91 5.80 15.74
N LEU A 17 1.47 4.53 15.80
CA LEU A 17 2.38 3.39 15.71
C LEU A 17 3.10 3.33 14.36
N PHE A 18 2.40 3.59 13.25
CA PHE A 18 2.98 3.60 11.91
C PHE A 18 4.03 4.70 11.79
N THR A 19 3.71 5.91 12.26
CA THR A 19 4.63 7.06 12.22
C THR A 19 5.85 6.81 13.09
N LYS A 20 5.68 6.29 14.31
CA LYS A 20 6.77 5.94 15.21
C LYS A 20 7.70 4.89 14.60
N GLU A 21 7.16 3.86 13.95
CA GLU A 21 7.98 2.84 13.30
C GLU A 21 8.71 3.40 12.08
N LYS A 22 8.07 4.26 11.28
CA LYS A 22 8.72 4.98 10.17
C LYS A 22 9.90 5.82 10.67
N GLU A 23 9.71 6.59 11.73
CA GLU A 23 10.77 7.39 12.36
C GLU A 23 11.90 6.51 12.90
N ARG A 24 11.57 5.38 13.55
CA ARG A 24 12.56 4.41 14.03
C ARG A 24 13.40 3.86 12.88
N GLN A 25 12.78 3.47 11.75
CA GLN A 25 13.49 2.97 10.57
C GLN A 25 14.41 4.03 9.96
N LEU A 26 13.95 5.29 9.86
CA LEU A 26 14.78 6.40 9.41
C LEU A 26 15.97 6.66 10.34
N ALA A 27 15.76 6.56 11.65
CA ALA A 27 16.82 6.75 12.65
C ALA A 27 17.93 5.68 12.60
N LEU A 28 17.69 4.52 11.97
CA LEU A 28 18.73 3.51 11.72
C LEU A 28 19.76 3.96 10.68
N HIS A 29 19.46 5.02 9.91
CA HIS A 29 20.33 5.58 8.88
C HIS A 29 20.71 7.04 9.20
N PRO A 30 21.43 7.31 10.31
CA PRO A 30 21.72 8.67 10.78
C PRO A 30 22.72 9.42 9.88
N ARG A 31 23.43 8.72 9.00
CA ARG A 31 24.39 9.30 8.06
C ARG A 31 23.94 8.99 6.64
N ILE A 32 24.10 9.98 5.76
CA ILE A 32 23.80 9.82 4.34
C ILE A 32 24.89 8.94 3.71
N GLU A 33 24.51 7.73 3.31
CA GLU A 33 25.31 6.84 2.47
C GLU A 33 24.84 6.99 1.03
N LYS A 34 25.78 7.04 0.07
CA LYS A 34 25.47 7.14 -1.35
C LYS A 34 25.40 5.76 -1.99
N ILE A 35 24.44 5.58 -2.88
CA ILE A 35 24.28 4.38 -3.72
C ILE A 35 24.23 4.78 -5.19
N GLU A 36 24.72 3.89 -6.05
CA GLU A 36 24.67 4.06 -7.49
C GLU A 36 23.47 3.28 -8.04
N VAL A 37 22.61 3.96 -8.78
CA VAL A 37 21.41 3.39 -9.36
C VAL A 37 21.51 3.50 -10.88
N LYS A 38 21.62 2.36 -11.56
CA LYS A 38 21.78 2.31 -13.02
C LYS A 38 20.42 2.10 -13.68
N TYR A 39 20.04 2.99 -14.58
CA TYR A 39 18.82 2.85 -15.36
C TYR A 39 19.03 1.92 -16.55
N VAL A 40 18.18 0.89 -16.66
CA VAL A 40 18.25 -0.14 -17.72
C VAL A 40 17.05 -0.11 -18.67
N GLY A 41 16.29 0.99 -18.69
CA GLY A 41 15.16 1.16 -19.60
C GLY A 41 15.59 1.39 -21.07
N LYS A 42 14.61 1.28 -21.98
CA LYS A 42 14.81 1.49 -23.43
C LYS A 42 15.20 2.95 -23.76
N SER A 43 14.68 3.91 -23.00
CA SER A 43 15.05 5.33 -23.10
C SER A 43 16.33 5.62 -22.30
N HIS A 44 17.06 6.69 -22.63
CA HIS A 44 18.24 7.15 -21.88
C HIS A 44 19.22 6.02 -21.43
N PRO A 45 19.68 5.16 -22.36
CA PRO A 45 20.45 3.97 -22.02
C PRO A 45 21.76 4.34 -21.32
N GLY A 46 22.10 3.61 -20.26
CA GLY A 46 23.35 3.81 -19.52
C GLY A 46 23.35 4.98 -18.52
N SER A 47 22.18 5.58 -18.25
CA SER A 47 22.07 6.62 -17.22
C SER A 47 22.36 6.02 -15.83
N VAL A 48 23.16 6.74 -15.03
CA VAL A 48 23.50 6.36 -13.65
C VAL A 48 23.16 7.52 -12.73
N PHE A 49 22.48 7.22 -11.62
CA PHE A 49 22.11 8.19 -10.59
C PHE A 49 22.88 7.91 -9.30
N VAL A 50 23.36 8.95 -8.64
CA VAL A 50 23.97 8.85 -7.31
C VAL A 50 22.94 9.30 -6.27
N MET A 51 22.32 8.32 -5.60
CA MET A 51 21.17 8.51 -4.72
C MET A 51 21.53 8.31 -3.24
N ASN A 52 20.63 8.67 -2.34
CA ASN A 52 20.81 8.46 -0.91
C ASN A 52 20.18 7.12 -0.48
N LYS A 53 20.98 6.23 0.09
CA LYS A 53 20.53 4.95 0.62
C LYS A 53 19.45 5.14 1.68
N ALA A 54 18.43 4.28 1.66
CA ALA A 54 17.28 4.26 2.57
C ALA A 54 16.45 5.56 2.62
N LEU A 55 16.70 6.51 1.72
CA LEU A 55 15.99 7.79 1.64
C LEU A 55 15.44 8.04 0.23
N SER A 56 16.29 7.90 -0.78
CA SER A 56 15.88 8.09 -2.18
C SER A 56 15.03 6.92 -2.66
N THR A 57 14.04 7.24 -3.50
CA THR A 57 13.07 6.29 -4.05
C THR A 57 13.19 6.19 -5.57
N PRO A 58 12.61 5.15 -6.21
CA PRO A 58 12.47 5.12 -7.67
C PRO A 58 11.87 6.40 -8.27
N TYR A 59 10.91 7.02 -7.57
CA TYR A 59 10.32 8.29 -8.00
C TYR A 59 11.37 9.41 -8.07
N ASN A 60 12.30 9.49 -7.11
CA ASN A 60 13.39 10.46 -7.19
C ASN A 60 14.30 10.18 -8.40
N CYS A 61 14.57 8.91 -8.73
CA CYS A 61 15.30 8.58 -9.96
C CYS A 61 14.54 9.04 -11.22
N ALA A 62 13.21 8.86 -11.26
CA ALA A 62 12.38 9.32 -12.38
C ALA A 62 12.41 10.84 -12.56
N MET A 63 12.49 11.61 -11.45
CA MET A 63 12.63 13.07 -11.46
C MET A 63 13.92 13.54 -12.15
N HIS A 64 14.99 12.75 -12.10
CA HIS A 64 16.25 13.04 -12.81
C HIS A 64 16.17 12.80 -14.32
N LEU A 65 15.16 12.07 -14.80
CA LEU A 65 14.97 11.80 -16.23
C LEU A 65 14.03 12.81 -16.88
N SER A 66 12.75 12.78 -16.52
CA SER A 66 11.75 13.72 -17.05
C SER A 66 10.42 13.65 -16.30
N GLU A 67 9.60 14.69 -16.47
CA GLU A 67 8.23 14.72 -15.96
C GLU A 67 7.38 13.56 -16.51
N TRP A 68 7.65 13.11 -17.74
CA TRP A 68 6.98 11.96 -18.32
C TRP A 68 7.21 10.68 -17.50
N HIS A 69 8.45 10.42 -17.07
CA HIS A 69 8.76 9.26 -16.23
C HIS A 69 8.07 9.39 -14.87
N CYS A 70 8.01 10.59 -14.29
CA CYS A 70 7.31 10.82 -13.03
C CYS A 70 5.80 10.51 -13.13
N LYS A 71 5.16 10.90 -14.24
CA LYS A 71 3.69 10.75 -14.43
C LYS A 71 3.26 9.39 -14.97
N LYS A 72 4.14 8.66 -15.67
CA LYS A 72 3.78 7.42 -16.36
C LYS A 72 4.31 6.15 -15.69
N SER A 73 5.32 6.26 -14.84
CA SER A 73 5.85 5.12 -14.09
C SER A 73 4.93 4.82 -12.91
N VAL A 74 4.39 3.59 -12.89
CA VAL A 74 3.48 3.13 -11.84
C VAL A 74 4.23 2.32 -10.79
N LEU A 75 5.15 1.48 -11.26
CA LEU A 75 6.04 0.65 -10.47
C LEU A 75 7.46 0.78 -11.01
N ALA A 76 8.42 0.26 -10.26
CA ALA A 76 9.76 0.00 -10.74
C ALA A 76 10.09 -1.50 -10.61
N LEU A 77 11.02 -1.97 -11.44
CA LEU A 77 11.78 -3.18 -11.19
C LEU A 77 13.14 -2.75 -10.65
N VAL A 78 13.51 -3.26 -9.48
CA VAL A 78 14.80 -3.04 -8.83
C VAL A 78 15.50 -4.38 -8.76
N ASP A 79 16.60 -4.55 -9.51
CA ASP A 79 17.29 -5.83 -9.68
C ASP A 79 16.34 -6.99 -10.11
N GLY A 80 15.30 -6.67 -10.88
CA GLY A 80 14.28 -7.62 -11.32
C GLY A 80 13.11 -7.84 -10.35
N GLU A 81 13.15 -7.26 -9.15
CA GLU A 81 12.06 -7.34 -8.17
C GLU A 81 11.09 -6.16 -8.30
N VAL A 82 9.79 -6.43 -8.18
CA VAL A 82 8.75 -5.39 -8.19
C VAL A 82 8.90 -4.46 -6.97
N TRP A 83 8.91 -3.16 -7.23
CA TRP A 83 9.19 -2.13 -6.24
C TRP A 83 8.23 -0.94 -6.39
N ASP A 84 7.71 -0.46 -5.27
CA ASP A 84 6.83 0.71 -5.28
C ASP A 84 7.63 1.98 -5.56
N MET A 85 7.03 2.93 -6.29
CA MET A 85 7.70 4.16 -6.68
C MET A 85 8.19 5.01 -5.50
N TYR A 86 7.54 4.90 -4.34
CA TYR A 86 7.86 5.63 -3.11
C TYR A 86 8.58 4.78 -2.05
N ARG A 87 8.94 3.52 -2.35
CA ARG A 87 9.70 2.67 -1.44
C ARG A 87 11.20 3.05 -1.51
N PRO A 88 11.86 3.37 -0.39
CA PRO A 88 13.28 3.74 -0.41
C PRO A 88 14.20 2.62 -0.90
N LEU A 89 15.24 2.98 -1.65
CA LEU A 89 16.26 2.06 -2.18
C LEU A 89 17.31 1.75 -1.11
N THR A 90 17.61 0.47 -0.90
CA THR A 90 18.47 0.02 0.23
C THR A 90 19.92 -0.27 -0.16
N LYS A 91 20.22 -0.38 -1.46
CA LYS A 91 21.56 -0.70 -1.99
C LYS A 91 21.70 -0.15 -3.41
N SER A 92 22.93 -0.12 -3.93
CA SER A 92 23.16 0.09 -5.36
C SER A 92 22.46 -0.99 -6.17
N CYS A 93 21.80 -0.62 -7.26
CA CYS A 93 20.89 -1.51 -7.99
C CYS A 93 20.69 -1.06 -9.45
N GLU A 94 20.18 -1.97 -10.26
CA GLU A 94 19.61 -1.63 -11.57
C GLU A 94 18.12 -1.32 -11.44
N ILE A 95 17.65 -0.28 -12.14
CA ILE A 95 16.27 0.17 -12.11
C ILE A 95 15.65 0.23 -13.51
N GLN A 96 14.41 -0.26 -13.62
CA GLN A 96 13.55 -0.09 -14.78
C GLN A 96 12.19 0.44 -14.31
N PHE A 97 11.57 1.33 -15.07
CA PHE A 97 10.22 1.81 -14.78
C PHE A 97 9.20 1.00 -15.56
N LEU A 98 8.09 0.67 -14.89
CA LEU A 98 6.97 -0.06 -15.47
C LEU A 98 5.77 0.86 -15.67
N THR A 99 5.11 0.73 -16.81
CA THR A 99 3.96 1.54 -17.21
C THR A 99 2.79 0.66 -17.67
N PHE A 100 1.58 1.23 -17.69
CA PHE A 100 0.40 0.56 -18.25
C PHE A 100 0.50 0.25 -19.76
N LYS A 101 1.48 0.81 -20.47
CA LYS A 101 1.64 0.67 -21.92
C LYS A 101 2.77 -0.28 -22.30
N ASP A 102 3.38 -0.94 -21.33
CA ASP A 102 4.42 -1.92 -21.60
C ASP A 102 3.83 -3.15 -22.29
N GLU A 103 4.68 -3.92 -22.97
CA GLU A 103 4.29 -5.15 -23.67
C GLU A 103 3.69 -6.18 -22.71
N ASP A 104 4.24 -6.24 -21.48
CA ASP A 104 3.72 -7.04 -20.38
C ASP A 104 3.43 -6.14 -19.16
N PRO A 105 2.19 -5.62 -19.02
CA PRO A 105 1.80 -4.77 -17.91
C PRO A 105 1.21 -5.57 -16.72
N GLU A 106 1.44 -6.89 -16.62
CA GLU A 106 0.78 -7.75 -15.63
C GLU A 106 0.98 -7.27 -14.19
N GLU A 107 2.23 -6.99 -13.78
CA GLU A 107 2.55 -6.54 -12.42
C GLU A 107 1.94 -5.16 -12.11
N VAL A 108 1.93 -4.26 -13.10
CA VAL A 108 1.28 -2.95 -12.99
C VAL A 108 -0.22 -3.09 -12.81
N ASN A 109 -0.86 -4.00 -13.56
CA ASN A 109 -2.29 -4.26 -13.44
C ASN A 109 -2.65 -4.88 -12.08
N LYS A 110 -1.86 -5.84 -11.59
CA LYS A 110 -2.03 -6.44 -10.26
C LYS A 110 -1.91 -5.38 -9.15
N ALA A 111 -0.89 -4.52 -9.21
CA ALA A 111 -0.72 -3.44 -8.25
C ALA A 111 -1.90 -2.45 -8.30
N TYR A 112 -2.34 -2.05 -9.49
CA TYR A 112 -3.50 -1.18 -9.67
C TYR A 112 -4.75 -1.75 -9.00
N TRP A 113 -5.04 -3.05 -9.21
CA TRP A 113 -6.20 -3.72 -8.61
C TRP A 113 -6.11 -3.80 -7.09
N ARG A 114 -4.92 -4.10 -6.54
CA ARG A 114 -4.67 -4.09 -5.09
C ARG A 114 -4.91 -2.69 -4.50
N SER A 115 -4.46 -1.64 -5.18
CA SER A 115 -4.67 -0.24 -4.77
C SER A 115 -6.15 0.16 -4.83
N CYS A 116 -6.88 -0.23 -5.88
CA CYS A 116 -8.33 0.00 -5.98
C CYS A 116 -9.10 -0.69 -4.84
N ALA A 117 -8.75 -1.94 -4.51
CA ALA A 117 -9.37 -2.67 -3.40
C ALA A 117 -9.09 -1.99 -2.04
N MET A 118 -7.88 -1.45 -1.85
CA MET A 118 -7.52 -0.68 -0.65
C MET A 118 -8.30 0.63 -0.52
N ILE A 119 -8.46 1.38 -1.62
CA ILE A 119 -9.30 2.59 -1.67
C ILE A 119 -10.74 2.25 -1.27
N MET A 120 -11.31 1.19 -1.85
CA MET A 120 -12.67 0.73 -1.52
C MET A 120 -12.80 0.36 -0.04
N ALA A 121 -11.81 -0.32 0.53
CA ALA A 121 -11.80 -0.67 1.96
C ALA A 121 -11.80 0.57 2.86
N CYS A 122 -11.06 1.63 2.50
CA CYS A 122 -11.05 2.91 3.22
C CYS A 122 -12.43 3.58 3.20
N VAL A 123 -13.09 3.59 2.05
CA VAL A 123 -14.45 4.13 1.88
C VAL A 123 -15.46 3.33 2.70
N LEU A 124 -15.45 2.00 2.58
CA LEU A 124 -16.38 1.12 3.31
C LEU A 124 -16.24 1.27 4.83
N LYS A 125 -15.02 1.46 5.34
CA LYS A 125 -14.77 1.66 6.77
C LYS A 125 -15.41 2.94 7.34
N ARG A 126 -15.71 3.92 6.48
CA ARG A 126 -16.30 5.23 6.86
C ARG A 126 -17.75 5.41 6.38
N ALA A 127 -18.29 4.48 5.60
CA ALA A 127 -19.59 4.61 4.95
C ALA A 127 -20.77 4.35 5.89
N PHE A 128 -20.56 3.58 6.96
CA PHE A 128 -21.59 3.18 7.91
C PHE A 128 -21.55 4.08 9.15
N LYS A 129 -22.70 4.22 9.83
CA LYS A 129 -22.78 4.96 11.10
C LYS A 129 -21.89 4.29 12.15
N ASP A 130 -21.34 5.09 13.06
CA ASP A 130 -20.41 4.63 14.11
C ASP A 130 -20.98 3.53 15.01
N GLU A 131 -22.31 3.47 15.13
CA GLU A 131 -22.98 2.40 15.87
C GLU A 131 -22.78 1.02 15.24
N TYR A 132 -22.57 0.90 13.92
CA TYR A 132 -22.38 -0.37 13.22
C TYR A 132 -20.91 -0.68 13.02
N SER A 133 -20.48 -1.85 13.49
CA SER A 133 -19.10 -2.30 13.25
C SER A 133 -18.89 -2.72 11.80
N VAL A 134 -17.84 -2.19 11.16
CA VAL A 134 -17.36 -2.63 9.83
C VAL A 134 -15.97 -3.24 9.98
N ASN A 135 -15.84 -4.54 9.73
CA ASN A 135 -14.58 -5.27 9.89
C ASN A 135 -14.04 -5.72 8.53
N LEU A 136 -12.91 -5.14 8.15
CA LEU A 136 -12.18 -5.48 6.94
C LEU A 136 -11.49 -6.84 7.11
N VAL A 137 -11.76 -7.80 6.21
CA VAL A 137 -11.23 -9.15 6.28
C VAL A 137 -9.99 -9.26 5.40
N LYS A 138 -10.15 -9.41 4.08
CA LYS A 138 -9.04 -9.56 3.13
C LYS A 138 -9.41 -9.01 1.76
N SER A 139 -8.39 -8.72 0.96
CA SER A 139 -8.55 -8.53 -0.48
C SER A 139 -8.21 -9.88 -1.13
N PRO A 140 -9.18 -10.62 -1.69
CA PRO A 140 -8.87 -11.83 -2.44
C PRO A 140 -8.04 -11.47 -3.68
N GLU A 141 -7.14 -12.36 -4.07
CA GLU A 141 -6.42 -12.23 -5.34
C GLU A 141 -7.35 -12.69 -6.45
N VAL A 142 -7.84 -11.73 -7.23
CA VAL A 142 -8.71 -11.98 -8.38
C VAL A 142 -7.93 -11.64 -9.65
N PRO A 143 -7.84 -12.55 -10.64
CA PRO A 143 -7.20 -12.25 -11.91
C PRO A 143 -7.82 -11.04 -12.60
N VAL A 144 -7.01 -10.20 -13.24
CA VAL A 144 -7.45 -8.97 -13.92
C VAL A 144 -8.51 -9.26 -14.99
N ILE A 145 -8.40 -10.41 -15.64
CA ILE A 145 -9.35 -10.89 -16.65
C ILE A 145 -10.79 -11.10 -16.13
N SER A 146 -10.99 -11.17 -14.81
CA SER A 146 -12.32 -11.29 -14.19
C SER A 146 -13.19 -10.05 -14.37
N GLY A 147 -12.58 -8.89 -14.67
CA GLY A 147 -13.27 -7.62 -14.83
C GLY A 147 -13.66 -6.89 -13.54
N ALA A 148 -13.33 -7.41 -12.34
CA ALA A 148 -13.59 -6.73 -11.08
C ALA A 148 -12.58 -7.06 -9.97
N PHE A 149 -12.19 -6.05 -9.19
CA PHE A 149 -11.50 -6.24 -7.91
C PHE A 149 -12.52 -6.41 -6.78
N CYS A 150 -12.16 -7.16 -5.73
CA CYS A 150 -13.04 -7.45 -4.61
C CYS A 150 -12.37 -7.18 -3.27
N TYR A 151 -13.18 -6.95 -2.24
CA TYR A 151 -12.70 -6.86 -0.86
C TYR A 151 -13.74 -7.46 0.09
N ASP A 152 -13.31 -8.41 0.91
CA ASP A 152 -14.16 -9.10 1.87
C ASP A 152 -14.35 -8.24 3.12
N VAL A 153 -15.62 -7.97 3.47
CA VAL A 153 -16.00 -7.17 4.63
C VAL A 153 -17.06 -7.92 5.43
N THR A 154 -16.94 -7.88 6.76
CA THR A 154 -17.98 -8.33 7.69
C THR A 154 -18.63 -7.12 8.35
N LEU A 155 -19.95 -7.09 8.33
CA LEU A 155 -20.75 -6.01 8.92
C LEU A 155 -21.31 -6.45 10.28
N ASP A 156 -21.83 -5.47 11.01
CA ASP A 156 -22.57 -5.69 12.25
C ASP A 156 -23.73 -6.66 12.04
N SER A 157 -23.98 -7.56 12.99
CA SER A 157 -25.04 -8.57 12.88
C SER A 157 -26.44 -7.96 12.72
N ARG A 158 -26.65 -6.70 13.16
CA ARG A 158 -27.89 -5.95 12.93
C ARG A 158 -28.13 -5.62 11.46
N LEU A 159 -27.12 -5.75 10.60
CA LEU A 159 -27.17 -5.52 9.16
C LEU A 159 -27.18 -6.82 8.34
N ASN A 160 -27.39 -8.00 8.95
CA ASN A 160 -27.36 -9.27 8.24
C ASN A 160 -28.37 -9.35 7.08
N ASP A 161 -29.57 -8.79 7.26
CA ASP A 161 -30.62 -8.77 6.23
C ASP A 161 -30.53 -7.53 5.32
N TRP A 162 -29.64 -6.59 5.64
CA TRP A 162 -29.48 -5.37 4.85
C TRP A 162 -28.76 -5.67 3.54
N LYS A 163 -29.27 -5.11 2.45
CA LYS A 163 -28.64 -5.16 1.13
C LYS A 163 -28.44 -3.74 0.60
N PRO A 164 -27.27 -3.44 0.02
CA PRO A 164 -27.02 -2.12 -0.56
C PRO A 164 -27.99 -1.84 -1.72
N THR A 165 -28.56 -0.64 -1.72
CA THR A 165 -29.36 -0.13 -2.83
C THR A 165 -28.47 0.52 -3.88
N LYS A 166 -29.06 0.87 -5.04
CA LYS A 166 -28.37 1.66 -6.07
C LYS A 166 -27.82 2.98 -5.52
N ASP A 167 -28.58 3.66 -4.66
CA ASP A 167 -28.17 4.93 -4.06
C ASP A 167 -27.01 4.77 -3.07
N ASN A 168 -26.95 3.64 -2.37
CA ASN A 168 -25.78 3.31 -1.55
C ASN A 168 -24.53 3.14 -2.42
N PHE A 169 -24.62 2.43 -3.55
CA PHE A 169 -23.50 2.30 -4.48
C PHE A 169 -23.07 3.65 -5.07
N HIS A 170 -24.00 4.51 -5.48
CA HIS A 170 -23.66 5.87 -5.95
C HIS A 170 -22.94 6.68 -4.87
N SER A 171 -23.37 6.57 -3.62
CA SER A 171 -22.74 7.26 -2.49
C SER A 171 -21.32 6.76 -2.24
N LEU A 172 -21.10 5.43 -2.25
CA LEU A 172 -19.76 4.82 -2.13
C LEU A 172 -18.83 5.28 -3.26
N THR A 173 -19.31 5.29 -4.51
CA THR A 173 -18.54 5.76 -5.67
C THR A 173 -18.19 7.24 -5.54
N ARG A 174 -19.12 8.07 -5.07
CA ARG A 174 -18.85 9.49 -4.82
C ARG A 174 -17.75 9.67 -3.77
N ASP A 175 -17.80 8.91 -2.68
CA ASP A 175 -16.83 9.05 -1.59
C ASP A 175 -15.45 8.47 -1.97
N ALA A 176 -15.41 7.43 -2.81
CA ALA A 176 -14.17 6.97 -3.46
C ALA A 176 -13.57 8.05 -4.35
N ASN A 177 -14.37 8.70 -5.20
CA ASN A 177 -13.91 9.82 -6.02
C ASN A 177 -13.38 10.96 -5.17
N LYS A 178 -14.07 11.35 -4.09
CA LYS A 178 -13.55 12.37 -3.15
C LYS A 178 -12.20 11.98 -2.56
N LEU A 179 -11.99 10.70 -2.23
CA LEU A 179 -10.70 10.22 -1.72
C LEU A 179 -9.60 10.32 -2.80
N ILE A 180 -9.91 9.94 -4.04
CA ILE A 180 -8.98 10.05 -5.17
C ILE A 180 -8.57 11.51 -5.42
N HIS A 181 -9.51 12.45 -5.36
CA HIS A 181 -9.22 13.88 -5.57
C HIS A 181 -8.35 14.51 -4.48
N LYS A 182 -8.15 13.84 -3.34
CA LYS A 182 -7.21 14.30 -2.31
C LYS A 182 -5.75 14.03 -2.67
N ASP A 183 -5.49 13.24 -3.72
CA ASP A 183 -4.15 12.92 -4.22
C ASP A 183 -3.19 12.46 -3.11
N LEU A 184 -3.66 11.51 -2.29
CA LEU A 184 -2.89 10.99 -1.16
C LEU A 184 -1.87 9.96 -1.65
N PRO A 185 -0.61 10.03 -1.19
CA PRO A 185 0.39 9.02 -1.51
C PRO A 185 0.10 7.72 -0.75
N PHE A 186 0.41 6.58 -1.37
CA PHE A 186 0.50 5.31 -0.66
C PHE A 186 1.85 5.21 0.03
N GLU A 187 1.85 5.00 1.35
CA GLU A 187 3.08 4.82 2.10
C GLU A 187 3.27 3.37 2.52
N ALA A 188 4.38 2.75 2.11
CA ALA A 188 4.71 1.38 2.47
C ALA A 188 5.74 1.32 3.61
N LEU A 189 5.50 0.45 4.59
CA LEU A 189 6.47 0.06 5.62
C LEU A 189 6.67 -1.45 5.62
N HIS A 190 7.92 -1.85 5.77
CA HIS A 190 8.32 -3.25 5.94
C HIS A 190 8.62 -3.45 7.41
N VAL A 191 7.81 -4.25 8.11
CA VAL A 191 7.89 -4.38 9.56
C VAL A 191 7.88 -5.84 9.97
N GLU A 192 8.45 -6.12 11.15
CA GLU A 192 8.31 -7.43 11.77
C GLU A 192 6.84 -7.73 12.09
N ALA A 193 6.47 -9.02 12.01
CA ALA A 193 5.13 -9.49 12.32
C ALA A 193 4.62 -9.04 13.70
N LYS A 194 5.51 -8.89 14.69
CA LYS A 194 5.16 -8.42 16.03
C LYS A 194 4.62 -6.98 16.01
N VAL A 195 5.31 -6.08 15.31
CA VAL A 195 4.93 -4.68 15.17
C VAL A 195 3.61 -4.56 14.39
N ALA A 196 3.46 -5.33 13.31
CA ALA A 196 2.20 -5.40 12.58
C ALA A 196 1.05 -5.93 13.48
N CYS A 197 1.28 -6.98 14.27
CA CYS A 197 0.26 -7.51 15.19
C CYS A 197 -0.20 -6.45 16.20
N GLU A 198 0.69 -5.61 16.72
CA GLU A 198 0.35 -4.52 17.65
C GLU A 198 -0.58 -3.49 16.99
N MET A 199 -0.29 -3.08 15.75
CA MET A 199 -1.15 -2.15 15.00
C MET A 199 -2.55 -2.73 14.71
N PHE A 200 -2.65 -4.06 14.53
CA PHE A 200 -3.88 -4.73 14.15
C PHE A 200 -4.54 -5.54 15.28
N GLN A 201 -4.15 -5.31 16.54
CA GLN A 201 -4.56 -6.11 17.71
C GLN A 201 -6.09 -6.26 17.91
N HIS A 202 -6.88 -5.28 17.45
CA HIS A 202 -8.34 -5.28 17.54
C HIS A 202 -9.05 -5.96 16.37
N ASN A 203 -8.33 -6.44 15.36
CA ASN A 203 -8.90 -7.15 14.21
C ASN A 203 -8.27 -8.54 14.10
N THR A 204 -9.01 -9.55 14.56
CA THR A 204 -8.59 -10.96 14.58
C THR A 204 -8.25 -11.50 13.19
N TYR A 205 -9.07 -11.19 12.17
CA TYR A 205 -8.80 -11.59 10.78
C TYR A 205 -7.46 -11.04 10.28
N LYS A 206 -7.16 -9.77 10.57
CA LYS A 206 -5.90 -9.15 10.17
C LYS A 206 -4.70 -9.74 10.92
N MET A 207 -4.84 -10.03 12.21
CA MET A 207 -3.79 -10.69 12.98
C MET A 207 -3.45 -12.08 12.43
N GLU A 208 -4.46 -12.89 12.10
CA GLU A 208 -4.26 -14.21 11.51
C GLU A 208 -3.56 -14.10 10.15
N MET A 209 -4.01 -13.18 9.30
CA MET A 209 -3.38 -12.91 8.01
C MET A 209 -1.92 -12.46 8.14
N ILE A 210 -1.61 -11.61 9.13
CA ILE A 210 -0.23 -11.16 9.41
C ILE A 210 0.63 -12.36 9.79
N LYS A 211 0.15 -13.22 10.68
CA LYS A 211 0.88 -14.43 11.09
C LYS A 211 1.11 -15.38 9.92
N GLN A 212 0.09 -15.59 9.08
CA GLN A 212 0.22 -16.43 7.89
C GLN A 212 1.26 -15.86 6.91
N LYS A 213 1.20 -14.56 6.59
CA LYS A 213 2.17 -13.91 5.71
C LYS A 213 3.59 -13.98 6.27
N ALA A 214 3.74 -13.73 7.57
CA ALA A 214 5.02 -13.84 8.24
C ALA A 214 5.60 -15.26 8.19
N SER A 215 4.77 -16.30 8.28
CA SER A 215 5.23 -17.71 8.18
C SER A 215 5.69 -18.12 6.78
N GLN A 216 5.22 -17.42 5.75
CA GLN A 216 5.61 -17.66 4.35
C GLN A 216 6.89 -16.90 3.97
N ASN A 217 7.25 -15.88 4.74
CA ASN A 217 8.46 -15.08 4.53
C ASN A 217 9.55 -15.56 5.48
N THR A 218 10.70 -15.96 4.95
CA THR A 218 11.87 -16.40 5.74
C THR A 218 12.37 -15.35 6.73
N GLU A 219 12.16 -14.07 6.45
CA GLU A 219 12.57 -12.97 7.32
C GLU A 219 11.48 -12.57 8.33
N GLY A 220 10.26 -13.13 8.23
CA GLY A 220 9.13 -12.77 9.07
C GLY A 220 8.62 -11.33 8.89
N ILE A 221 9.03 -10.69 7.78
CA ILE A 221 8.67 -9.31 7.44
C ILE A 221 7.32 -9.27 6.72
N VAL A 222 6.49 -8.29 7.10
CA VAL A 222 5.19 -8.01 6.50
C VAL A 222 5.17 -6.57 5.98
N THR A 223 4.64 -6.39 4.77
CA THR A 223 4.44 -5.06 4.19
C THR A 223 3.10 -4.47 4.62
N LEU A 224 3.14 -3.26 5.18
CA LEU A 224 1.99 -2.45 5.53
C LEU A 224 1.88 -1.27 4.58
N HIS A 225 0.65 -0.92 4.20
CA HIS A 225 0.36 0.26 3.39
C HIS A 225 -0.58 1.18 4.19
N ARG A 226 -0.24 2.47 4.25
CA ARG A 226 -1.09 3.55 4.78
C ARG A 226 -1.59 4.41 3.63
#